data_AF-W7D2M2-F1
#
_entry.id   AF-W7D2M2-F1
#
_cell.length_a   1.000
_cell.length_b   1.000
_cell.length_c   1.000
_cell.angle_alpha   90.00
_cell.angle_beta   90.00
_cell.angle_gamma   90.00
#
_symmetry.space_group_name_H-M   'P 1'
#
loop_
_entity.id
_entity.type
_entity.pdbx_description
1 polymer ?
#
loop_
_entity_poly.entity_id
_entity_poly.type
_entity_poly.pdbx_seq_one_letter_code
_entity_poly.pdbx_strand_id
1 'polypeptide(L)'
;MSPLEQAIEEIAIKLFNEMKKPIDEEFASLKEEIRMLNKELATLDKPLKAKELAEKLSVSTVTVHYWVKKGCPRHIKSEGGNPYYILREVLNWRTNNSQIKSIESCK
;
A
#
# COMPACT_ATOMS: atom_id res chain seq x y z
N MET A 1 46.05 26.08 -17.67
CA MET A 1 44.84 25.72 -18.44
C MET A 1 44.65 26.78 -19.50
N SER A 2 44.53 26.39 -20.76
CA SER A 2 44.33 27.32 -21.88
C SER A 2 42.88 27.79 -21.95
N PRO A 3 42.60 28.94 -22.59
CA PRO A 3 41.22 29.40 -22.82
C PRO A 3 40.35 28.37 -23.55
N LEU A 4 40.95 27.55 -24.43
CA LEU A 4 40.24 26.49 -25.13
C LEU A 4 39.87 25.33 -24.20
N GLU A 5 40.79 24.93 -23.31
CA GLU A 5 40.53 23.89 -22.32
C GLU A 5 39.40 24.29 -21.37
N GLN A 6 39.37 25.55 -20.92
CA GLN A 6 38.29 26.08 -20.08
C GLN A 6 36.93 26.04 -20.80
N ALA A 7 36.87 26.45 -22.07
CA ALA A 7 35.64 26.43 -22.84
C ALA A 7 35.08 25.00 -23.05
N ILE A 8 35.97 24.02 -23.26
CA ILE A 8 35.57 22.61 -23.39
C ILE A 8 34.99 22.09 -22.07
N GLU A 9 35.63 22.42 -20.94
CA GLU A 9 35.17 22.02 -19.62
C GLU A 9 33.79 22.60 -19.28
N GLU A 10 33.56 23.89 -19.56
CA GLU A 10 32.26 24.54 -19.36
C GLU A 10 31.14 23.88 -20.18
N ILE A 11 31.41 23.55 -21.45
CA ILE A 11 30.44 22.85 -22.32
C ILE A 11 30.14 21.46 -21.77
N ALA A 12 31.17 20.71 -21.35
CA ALA A 12 30.99 19.36 -20.80
C ALA A 12 30.15 19.36 -19.51
N ILE A 13 30.41 20.30 -18.60
CA ILE A 13 29.62 20.48 -17.37
C ILE A 13 28.16 20.82 -17.71
N LYS A 14 27.94 21.72 -18.67
CA LYS A 14 26.60 22.12 -19.08
C LYS A 14 25.81 20.94 -19.65
N LEU A 15 26.40 20.20 -20.59
CA LEU A 15 25.78 19.02 -21.19
C LEU A 15 25.48 17.94 -20.13
N PHE A 16 26.42 17.69 -19.22
CA PHE A 16 26.21 16.74 -18.13
C PHE A 16 25.02 17.14 -17.25
N ASN A 17 24.93 18.41 -16.87
CA ASN A 17 23.83 18.90 -16.04
C ASN A 17 22.48 18.85 -16.78
N GLU A 18 22.46 19.15 -18.08
CA GLU A 18 21.27 19.04 -18.92
C GLU A 18 20.79 17.58 -19.03
N MET A 19 21.72 16.62 -19.14
CA MET A 19 21.41 15.19 -19.16
C MET A 19 20.98 14.66 -17.79
N LYS A 20 21.60 15.17 -16.71
CA LYS A 20 21.31 14.73 -15.34
C LYS A 20 19.96 15.22 -14.85
N LYS A 21 19.55 16.44 -15.23
CA LYS A 21 18.31 17.07 -14.77
C LYS A 21 17.06 16.19 -14.92
N PRO A 22 16.72 15.62 -16.09
CA PRO A 22 15.54 14.76 -16.21
C PRO A 22 15.64 13.50 -15.34
N ILE A 23 16.85 12.94 -15.16
CA ILE A 23 17.08 11.77 -14.32
C ILE A 23 16.80 12.11 -12.85
N ASP A 24 17.27 13.26 -12.37
CA ASP A 24 17.01 13.73 -11.00
C ASP A 24 15.51 13.97 -10.77
N GLU A 25 14.80 14.51 -11.77
CA GLU A 25 13.35 14.73 -11.73
C GLU A 25 12.56 13.41 -11.67
N GLU A 26 12.90 12.45 -12.54
CA GLU A 26 12.31 11.10 -12.52
C GLU A 26 12.58 10.39 -11.19
N PHE A 27 13.81 10.46 -10.68
CA PHE A 27 14.18 9.85 -9.40
C PHE A 27 13.41 10.48 -8.23
N ALA A 28 13.21 11.80 -8.23
CA ALA A 28 12.41 12.48 -7.23
C ALA A 28 10.94 12.02 -7.27
N SER A 29 10.38 11.88 -8.47
CA SER A 29 9.02 11.37 -8.66
C SER A 29 8.86 9.94 -8.14
N LEU A 30 9.76 9.04 -8.51
CA LEU A 30 9.75 7.64 -8.05
C LEU A 30 9.87 7.54 -6.52
N LYS A 31 10.71 8.38 -5.92
CA LYS A 31 10.86 8.43 -4.46
C LYS A 31 9.56 8.84 -3.77
N GLU A 32 8.82 9.77 -4.36
CA GLU A 32 7.52 10.19 -3.83
C GLU A 32 6.45 9.09 -3.99
N GLU A 33 6.43 8.39 -5.12
CA GLU A 33 5.55 7.23 -5.33
C GLU A 33 5.82 6.12 -4.31
N ILE A 34 7.08 5.76 -4.09
CA ILE A 34 7.48 4.79 -3.05
C ILE A 34 7.03 5.26 -1.66
N ARG A 35 7.15 6.55 -1.35
CA ARG A 35 6.69 7.11 -0.08
C ARG A 35 5.18 6.94 0.10
N MET A 36 4.40 7.22 -0.94
CA MET A 36 2.94 7.06 -0.93
C MET A 36 2.53 5.60 -0.79
N LEU A 37 3.14 4.70 -1.56
CA LEU A 37 2.90 3.25 -1.47
C LEU A 37 3.22 2.71 -0.08
N ASN A 38 4.33 3.13 0.53
CA ASN A 38 4.69 2.73 1.89
C ASN A 38 3.67 3.23 2.92
N LYS A 39 3.14 4.44 2.74
CA LYS A 39 2.09 4.98 3.60
C LYS A 39 0.81 4.16 3.48
N GLU A 40 0.39 3.81 2.27
CA GLU A 40 -0.77 2.96 2.03
C GLU A 40 -0.58 1.56 2.60
N LEU A 41 0.59 0.96 2.38
CA LEU A 41 0.96 -0.36 2.90
C LEU A 41 0.86 -0.40 4.43
N ALA A 42 1.33 0.64 5.11
CA ALA A 42 1.23 0.76 6.56
C ALA A 42 -0.23 0.80 7.06
N THR A 43 -1.18 1.26 6.23
CA THR A 43 -2.60 1.22 6.61
C THR A 43 -3.23 -0.17 6.53
N LEU A 44 -2.64 -1.10 5.77
CA LEU A 44 -3.14 -2.48 5.65
C LEU A 44 -2.91 -3.29 6.93
N ASP A 45 -1.88 -2.93 7.69
CA ASP A 45 -1.50 -3.61 8.95
C ASP A 45 -2.06 -2.91 10.19
N LYS A 46 -2.90 -1.88 10.00
CA LYS A 46 -3.58 -1.20 11.10
C LYS A 46 -4.65 -2.13 11.71
N PRO A 47 -4.70 -2.26 13.05
CA PRO A 47 -5.80 -2.93 13.73
C PRO A 47 -7.15 -2.25 13.44
N LEU A 48 -8.10 -2.99 12.91
CA LEU A 48 -9.47 -2.52 12.63
C LEU A 48 -10.47 -3.27 13.52
N LYS A 49 -11.50 -2.58 13.99
CA LYS A 49 -12.71 -3.22 14.54
C LYS A 49 -13.58 -3.76 13.40
N ALA A 50 -14.53 -4.65 13.72
CA ALA A 50 -15.42 -5.25 12.72
C ALA A 50 -16.18 -4.19 11.88
N LYS A 51 -16.61 -3.09 12.50
CA LYS A 51 -17.29 -1.98 11.81
C LYS A 51 -16.36 -1.27 10.82
N GLU A 52 -15.14 -0.93 11.25
CA GLU A 52 -14.15 -0.26 10.41
C GLU A 52 -13.71 -1.14 9.23
N LEU A 53 -13.57 -2.45 9.47
CA LEU A 53 -13.27 -3.42 8.42
C LEU A 53 -14.42 -3.51 7.40
N ALA A 54 -15.66 -3.55 7.88
CA ALA A 54 -16.86 -3.61 7.04
C ALA A 54 -16.95 -2.37 6.14
N GLU A 55 -16.75 -1.17 6.70
CA GLU A 55 -16.69 0.08 5.94
C GLU A 55 -15.57 0.06 4.90
N LYS A 56 -14.36 -0.34 5.29
CA LYS A 56 -13.18 -0.37 4.40
C LYS A 56 -13.38 -1.29 3.19
N LEU A 57 -14.10 -2.40 3.39
CA LEU A 57 -14.37 -3.40 2.36
C LEU A 57 -15.73 -3.20 1.68
N SER A 58 -16.50 -2.17 2.05
CA SER A 58 -17.85 -1.91 1.55
C SER A 58 -18.80 -3.11 1.70
N VAL A 59 -18.70 -3.83 2.82
CA VAL A 59 -19.56 -4.97 3.17
C VAL A 59 -20.33 -4.68 4.44
N SER A 60 -21.33 -5.51 4.76
CA SER A 60 -22.04 -5.41 6.03
C SER A 60 -21.20 -5.96 7.19
N THR A 61 -21.44 -5.46 8.41
CA THR A 61 -20.85 -6.07 9.62
C THR A 61 -21.30 -7.52 9.81
N VAL A 62 -22.50 -7.90 9.35
CA VAL A 62 -22.99 -9.28 9.36
C VAL A 62 -22.10 -10.17 8.48
N THR A 63 -21.69 -9.68 7.31
CA THR A 63 -20.75 -10.37 6.41
C THR A 63 -19.41 -10.62 7.10
N VAL A 64 -18.90 -9.65 7.85
CA VAL A 64 -17.66 -9.82 8.64
C VAL A 64 -17.83 -10.91 9.71
N HIS A 65 -18.94 -10.92 10.45
CA HIS A 65 -19.22 -11.98 11.42
C HIS A 65 -19.35 -13.36 10.76
N TYR A 66 -19.95 -13.42 9.59
CA TYR A 66 -20.01 -14.64 8.79
C TYR A 66 -18.61 -15.13 8.40
N TRP A 67 -17.73 -14.23 7.95
CA TRP A 67 -16.34 -14.58 7.65
C TRP A 67 -15.60 -15.15 8.86
N VAL A 68 -15.80 -14.59 10.06
CA VAL A 68 -15.22 -15.13 11.30
C VAL A 68 -15.67 -16.56 11.54
N LYS A 69 -16.97 -16.88 11.34
CA LYS A 69 -17.48 -18.25 11.44
C LYS A 69 -16.86 -19.20 10.40
N LYS A 70 -16.35 -18.67 9.29
CA LYS A 70 -15.65 -19.41 8.23
C LYS A 70 -14.14 -19.50 8.42
N GLY A 71 -13.60 -18.99 9.53
CA GLY A 71 -12.17 -19.05 9.84
C GLY A 71 -11.37 -17.83 9.40
N CYS A 72 -12.02 -16.68 9.18
CA CYS A 72 -11.33 -15.43 8.94
C CYS A 72 -10.40 -15.07 10.12
N PRO A 73 -9.12 -14.72 9.85
CA PRO A 73 -8.18 -14.32 10.88
C PRO A 73 -8.71 -13.15 11.72
N ARG A 74 -8.60 -13.28 13.04
CA ARG A 74 -8.90 -12.22 14.02
C ARG A 74 -7.95 -12.33 15.20
N HIS A 75 -7.68 -11.19 15.82
CA HIS A 75 -6.78 -11.07 16.95
C HIS A 75 -7.51 -10.52 18.17
N ILE A 76 -7.05 -10.87 19.37
CA ILE A 76 -7.63 -10.45 20.64
C ILE A 76 -6.46 -9.95 21.51
N LYS A 77 -6.53 -8.72 22.04
CA LYS A 77 -5.40 -8.11 22.78
C LYS A 77 -5.21 -8.65 24.21
N SER A 78 -6.18 -9.38 24.76
CA SER A 78 -6.17 -9.99 26.10
C SER A 78 -7.51 -10.72 26.36
N GLU A 79 -7.60 -11.55 27.40
CA GLU A 79 -8.87 -12.20 27.79
C GLU A 79 -9.99 -11.15 27.97
N GLY A 80 -11.06 -11.26 27.18
CA GLY A 80 -12.20 -10.34 27.19
C GLY A 80 -12.08 -9.10 26.28
N GLY A 81 -10.96 -8.93 25.57
CA GLY A 81 -10.79 -7.82 24.61
C GLY A 81 -11.68 -7.96 23.37
N ASN A 82 -12.16 -6.83 22.84
CA ASN A 82 -12.85 -6.81 21.54
C ASN A 82 -11.90 -7.28 20.43
N PRO A 83 -12.34 -8.16 19.52
CA PRO A 83 -11.49 -8.64 18.45
C PRO A 83 -11.15 -7.50 17.49
N TYR A 84 -9.93 -7.54 16.96
CA TYR A 84 -9.48 -6.68 15.88
C TYR A 84 -9.00 -7.52 14.70
N TYR A 85 -8.95 -6.87 13.54
CA TYR A 85 -8.65 -7.48 12.26
C TYR A 85 -7.52 -6.72 11.59
N ILE A 86 -6.66 -7.46 10.89
CA ILE A 86 -5.63 -6.90 10.04
C ILE A 86 -6.10 -7.02 8.59
N LEU A 87 -6.26 -5.89 7.91
CA LEU A 87 -6.88 -5.85 6.57
C LEU A 87 -6.12 -6.74 5.58
N ARG A 88 -4.78 -6.73 5.62
CA ARG A 88 -3.92 -7.59 4.80
C ARG A 88 -4.27 -9.07 4.96
N GLU A 89 -4.40 -9.55 6.19
CA GLU A 89 -4.68 -10.95 6.49
C GLU A 89 -6.08 -11.35 6.01
N VAL A 90 -7.07 -10.49 6.25
CA VAL A 90 -8.46 -10.71 5.80
C VAL A 90 -8.52 -10.79 4.27
N LEU A 91 -7.86 -9.89 3.55
CA LEU A 91 -7.81 -9.89 2.08
C LEU A 91 -7.09 -11.12 1.52
N ASN A 92 -5.96 -11.51 2.12
CA ASN A 92 -5.23 -12.71 1.74
C ASN A 92 -6.09 -13.96 1.95
N TRP A 93 -6.72 -14.07 3.12
CA TRP A 93 -7.63 -15.17 3.43
C TRP A 93 -8.82 -15.23 2.46
N ARG A 94 -9.43 -14.09 2.11
CA ARG A 94 -10.57 -14.02 1.17
C ARG A 94 -10.16 -14.46 -0.23
N THR A 95 -8.97 -14.07 -0.70
CA THR A 95 -8.47 -14.46 -2.02
C THR A 95 -8.28 -15.98 -2.14
N ASN A 96 -7.80 -16.61 -1.06
CA ASN A 96 -7.50 -18.04 -1.00
C ASN A 96 -8.70 -18.93 -0.64
N ASN A 97 -9.83 -18.35 -0.20
CA ASN A 97 -11.05 -19.08 0.14
C ASN A 97 -12.13 -18.91 -0.95
N SER A 98 -12.11 -19.80 -1.94
CA SER A 98 -13.00 -19.79 -3.11
C SER A 98 -14.51 -19.81 -2.77
N GLN A 99 -14.90 -20.41 -1.64
CA GLN A 99 -16.30 -20.46 -1.18
C GLN A 99 -16.90 -19.11 -0.76
N ILE A 100 -16.09 -18.06 -0.63
CA ILE A 100 -16.52 -16.73 -0.19
C ILE A 100 -16.84 -15.82 -1.39
N LYS A 101 -16.31 -16.15 -2.57
CA LYS A 101 -16.52 -15.38 -3.81
C LYS A 101 -17.96 -15.42 -4.32
N SER A 102 -18.76 -16.43 -3.96
CA SER A 102 -20.12 -16.63 -4.50
C SER A 102 -21.22 -15.83 -3.79
N ILE A 103 -20.95 -15.22 -2.63
CA ILE A 103 -21.99 -14.55 -1.82
C ILE A 103 -22.19 -13.08 -2.23
N GLU A 104 -21.28 -12.52 -3.02
CA GLU A 104 -21.33 -11.11 -3.46
C GLU A 104 -21.95 -10.92 -4.85
N SER A 105 -22.31 -12.01 -5.54
CA SER A 105 -22.94 -11.99 -6.87
C SER A 105 -24.47 -11.86 -6.84
N CYS A 106 -25.08 -11.75 -5.66
CA CYS A 106 -26.50 -11.44 -5.53
C CYS A 106 -26.68 -9.95 -5.22
N LYS A 107 -26.53 -9.10 -6.25
CA LYS A 107 -27.09 -7.76 -6.29
C LYS A 107 -28.02 -7.67 -7.49
#